data_AF-F6K711-F1
#
_entry.id   AF-F6K711-F1
#
_cell.length_a   1.000
_cell.length_b   1.000
_cell.length_c   1.000
_cell.angle_alpha   90.00
_cell.angle_beta   90.00
_cell.angle_gamma   90.00
#
_symmetry.space_group_name_H-M   'P 1'
#
loop_
_entity.id
_entity.type
_entity.pdbx_description
1 polymer ?
#
loop_
_entity_poly.entity_id
_entity_poly.type
_entity_poly.pdbx_seq_one_letter_code
_entity_poly.pdbx_strand_id
1 'polypeptide(L)'
;TLALREGTTHYRYRAGVFSGVRSFSGVATGGTRICGVYACTGDTRETCGLRFSSYIPDTTAIFEELTITARMPTPAIVADLDTNNAIVYPVSSKVSIMPLEAKEFDYTTSKYGTNTIFTMTLKNSAAELLAFAVWGRRFATDGQVEDPALTDAEGDVTPVSTTAGPSTVSTTTVSTTTEIPTTQASTTAEPGASAVHLLSRVLFAAMLALLCYSQF
;
A
#
# COMPACT_ATOMS: atom_id res chain seq x y z
N THR A 1 -3.53 -24.58 -1.61
CA THR A 1 -4.89 -24.79 -1.05
C THR A 1 -4.98 -24.14 0.31
N LEU A 2 -6.14 -23.62 0.75
CA LEU A 2 -6.29 -23.02 2.09
C LEU A 2 -6.78 -24.10 3.05
N ALA A 3 -5.93 -24.56 3.95
CA ALA A 3 -6.31 -25.50 5.01
C ALA A 3 -6.61 -24.74 6.31
N LEU A 4 -7.55 -25.23 7.11
CA LEU A 4 -7.81 -24.71 8.45
C LEU A 4 -7.02 -25.52 9.47
N ARG A 5 -6.62 -24.88 10.58
CA ARG A 5 -6.08 -25.58 11.74
C ARG A 5 -7.23 -26.24 12.53
N GLU A 6 -6.91 -27.09 13.50
CA GLU A 6 -7.88 -27.87 14.31
C GLU A 6 -8.68 -27.04 15.35
N GLY A 7 -8.70 -25.71 15.22
CA GLY A 7 -9.48 -24.81 16.08
C GLY A 7 -10.99 -24.87 15.82
N THR A 8 -11.79 -24.28 16.72
CA THR A 8 -13.26 -24.16 16.54
C THR A 8 -13.69 -22.79 16.01
N THR A 9 -12.77 -21.83 16.02
CA THR A 9 -12.97 -20.46 15.54
C THR A 9 -11.83 -20.14 14.60
N HIS A 10 -12.12 -19.53 13.45
CA HIS A 10 -11.09 -19.19 12.48
C HIS A 10 -11.27 -17.78 11.93
N TYR A 11 -10.15 -17.14 11.64
CA TYR A 11 -10.13 -16.01 10.76
C TYR A 11 -10.54 -16.44 9.35
N ARG A 12 -11.33 -15.59 8.69
CA ARG A 12 -11.53 -15.65 7.25
C ARG A 12 -10.47 -14.81 6.57
N TYR A 13 -10.03 -15.20 5.38
CA TYR A 13 -9.02 -14.45 4.64
C TYR A 13 -9.62 -13.81 3.40
N ARG A 14 -9.29 -12.54 3.17
CA ARG A 14 -9.65 -11.81 1.96
C ARG A 14 -8.39 -11.28 1.29
N ALA A 15 -8.36 -11.37 -0.03
CA ALA A 15 -7.40 -10.63 -0.85
C ALA A 15 -7.95 -9.21 -1.07
N GLY A 16 -7.08 -8.22 -1.00
CA GLY A 16 -7.47 -6.83 -1.19
C GLY A 16 -6.40 -6.04 -1.92
N VAL A 17 -6.86 -5.18 -2.82
CA VAL A 17 -6.05 -4.21 -3.55
C VAL A 17 -6.60 -2.81 -3.32
N PHE A 18 -5.71 -1.85 -3.13
CA PHE A 18 -6.10 -0.45 -3.03
C PHE A 18 -4.98 0.41 -3.63
N SER A 19 -5.36 1.48 -4.33
CA SER A 19 -4.43 2.47 -4.85
C SER A 19 -5.10 3.83 -4.81
N GLY A 20 -4.83 4.59 -3.76
CA GLY A 20 -5.61 5.79 -3.46
C GLY A 20 -5.02 6.63 -2.35
N VAL A 21 -5.81 7.59 -1.87
CA VAL A 21 -5.47 8.48 -0.75
C VAL A 21 -6.30 8.06 0.47
N ARG A 22 -5.64 7.84 1.61
CA ARG A 22 -6.30 7.52 2.88
C ARG A 22 -6.12 8.63 3.90
N SER A 23 -7.08 8.76 4.81
CA SER A 23 -6.93 9.57 6.02
C SER A 23 -6.21 8.82 7.15
N PHE A 24 -5.44 9.57 7.93
CA PHE A 24 -4.81 9.17 9.18
C PHE A 24 -5.53 9.89 10.32
N SER A 25 -6.70 9.37 10.67
CA SER A 25 -7.54 9.87 11.76
C SER A 25 -7.91 11.36 11.64
N GLY A 26 -8.08 11.85 10.41
CA GLY A 26 -8.44 13.24 10.11
C GLY A 26 -7.32 14.26 10.32
N VAL A 27 -6.12 13.84 10.72
CA VAL A 27 -4.98 14.74 10.98
C VAL A 27 -4.17 14.98 9.71
N ALA A 28 -4.02 13.95 8.88
CA ALA A 28 -3.30 14.02 7.62
C ALA A 28 -3.89 13.03 6.62
N THR A 29 -3.66 13.28 5.34
CA THR A 29 -3.95 12.32 4.28
C THR A 29 -2.66 11.90 3.60
N GLY A 30 -2.63 10.66 3.11
CA GLY A 30 -1.47 10.15 2.39
C GLY A 30 -1.81 9.14 1.32
N GLY A 31 -1.02 9.19 0.26
CA GLY A 31 -1.12 8.26 -0.84
C GLY A 31 -0.59 6.89 -0.47
N THR A 32 -1.36 5.85 -0.79
CA THR A 32 -0.95 4.47 -0.56
C THR A 32 -1.35 3.55 -1.70
N ARG A 33 -0.59 2.47 -1.86
CA ARG A 33 -0.92 1.31 -2.68
C ARG A 33 -0.75 0.07 -1.84
N ILE A 34 -1.64 -0.89 -1.96
CA ILE A 34 -1.52 -2.16 -1.27
C ILE A 34 -2.06 -3.28 -2.14
N CYS A 35 -1.41 -4.43 -2.05
CA CYS A 35 -1.87 -5.69 -2.61
C CYS A 35 -1.52 -6.77 -1.58
N GLY A 36 -2.48 -7.53 -1.10
CA GLY A 36 -2.21 -8.51 -0.07
C GLY A 36 -3.42 -9.31 0.37
N VAL A 37 -3.17 -10.20 1.33
CA VAL A 37 -4.18 -10.99 2.02
C VAL A 37 -4.24 -10.59 3.49
N TYR A 38 -5.45 -10.53 4.03
CA TYR A 38 -5.73 -10.08 5.39
C TYR A 38 -6.71 -11.02 6.08
N ALA A 39 -6.48 -11.27 7.36
CA ALA A 39 -7.39 -11.97 8.24
C ALA A 39 -8.58 -11.07 8.65
N CYS A 40 -9.76 -11.67 8.75
CA CYS A 40 -11.02 -11.04 9.11
C CYS A 40 -11.71 -11.89 10.17
N THR A 41 -12.29 -11.25 11.19
CA THR A 41 -12.99 -11.97 12.27
C THR A 41 -14.40 -12.43 11.86
N GLY A 42 -14.89 -12.00 10.71
CA GLY A 42 -16.20 -12.37 10.18
C GLY A 42 -16.29 -12.21 8.67
N ASP A 43 -17.52 -12.08 8.19
CA ASP A 43 -17.84 -12.20 6.77
C ASP A 43 -17.78 -10.85 6.07
N THR A 44 -17.88 -9.74 6.79
CA THR A 44 -17.88 -8.41 6.18
C THR A 44 -16.47 -7.82 6.15
N ARG A 45 -16.21 -6.93 5.20
CA ARG A 45 -14.89 -6.32 4.99
C ARG A 45 -14.43 -5.50 6.20
N GLU A 46 -15.36 -4.92 6.93
CA GLU A 46 -15.12 -4.09 8.12
C GLU A 46 -14.53 -4.92 9.26
N THR A 47 -14.68 -6.25 9.20
CA THR A 47 -14.07 -7.18 10.16
C THR A 47 -12.62 -7.52 9.83
N CYS A 48 -12.11 -7.12 8.66
CA CYS A 48 -10.74 -7.39 8.25
C CYS A 48 -9.75 -6.47 8.97
N GLY A 49 -8.61 -7.04 9.36
CA GLY A 49 -7.62 -6.36 10.20
C GLY A 49 -8.01 -6.25 11.67
N LEU A 50 -9.20 -6.73 12.06
CA LEU A 50 -9.57 -6.90 13.46
C LEU A 50 -9.00 -8.21 14.02
N ARG A 51 -8.76 -8.22 15.33
CA ARG A 51 -8.39 -9.41 16.09
C ARG A 51 -9.58 -9.89 16.91
N PHE A 52 -9.62 -11.18 17.21
CA PHE A 52 -10.53 -11.67 18.26
C PHE A 52 -10.23 -10.95 19.58
N SER A 53 -11.29 -10.72 20.37
CA SER A 53 -11.22 -9.99 21.64
C SER A 53 -10.34 -10.69 22.68
N SER A 54 -10.23 -12.02 22.59
CA SER A 54 -9.31 -12.85 23.36
C SER A 54 -8.38 -13.63 22.44
N TYR A 55 -7.22 -14.03 22.97
CA TYR A 55 -6.33 -14.97 22.27
C TYR A 55 -7.01 -16.35 22.20
N ILE A 56 -7.11 -16.88 20.99
CA ILE A 56 -7.62 -18.22 20.72
C ILE A 56 -6.57 -18.90 19.82
N PRO A 57 -5.97 -20.03 20.26
CA PRO A 57 -4.99 -20.76 19.47
C PRO A 57 -5.63 -21.35 18.21
N ASP A 58 -4.82 -21.67 17.20
CA ASP A 58 -5.25 -22.38 15.99
C ASP A 58 -6.39 -21.68 15.21
N THR A 59 -6.43 -20.36 15.29
CA THR A 59 -7.43 -19.53 14.59
C THR A 59 -7.06 -19.17 13.16
N THR A 60 -5.80 -19.36 12.75
CA THR A 60 -5.38 -19.00 11.38
C THR A 60 -5.59 -20.15 10.41
N ALA A 61 -5.62 -19.80 9.12
CA ALA A 61 -5.45 -20.79 8.08
C ALA A 61 -3.97 -21.16 7.90
N ILE A 62 -3.73 -22.27 7.21
CA ILE A 62 -2.45 -22.75 6.72
C ILE A 62 -2.39 -22.46 5.22
N PHE A 63 -1.35 -21.74 4.81
CA PHE A 63 -1.08 -21.45 3.42
C PHE A 63 0.07 -22.33 2.94
N GLU A 64 -0.24 -23.42 2.27
CA GLU A 64 0.79 -24.28 1.65
C GLU A 64 1.60 -23.49 0.61
N GLU A 65 0.90 -22.65 -0.15
CA GLU A 65 1.48 -21.75 -1.14
C GLU A 65 0.78 -20.39 -1.03
N LEU A 66 1.56 -19.33 -0.89
CA LEU A 66 1.07 -17.96 -0.93
C LEU A 66 2.11 -17.07 -1.62
N THR A 67 1.71 -16.47 -2.74
CA THR A 67 2.50 -15.48 -3.46
C THR A 67 1.64 -14.26 -3.75
N ILE A 68 2.15 -13.08 -3.39
CA ILE A 68 1.58 -11.79 -3.75
C ILE A 68 2.43 -11.18 -4.85
N THR A 69 1.79 -10.87 -5.98
CA THR A 69 2.43 -10.15 -7.09
C THR A 69 1.73 -8.80 -7.26
N ALA A 70 2.45 -7.72 -6.99
CA ALA A 70 1.96 -6.36 -7.13
C ALA A 70 2.68 -5.65 -8.27
N ARG A 71 1.92 -5.14 -9.24
CA ARG A 71 2.44 -4.27 -10.30
C ARG A 71 2.15 -2.83 -9.94
N MET A 72 3.19 -2.03 -9.73
CA MET A 72 3.04 -0.61 -9.40
C MET A 72 3.93 0.25 -10.31
N PRO A 73 3.58 1.52 -10.57
CA PRO A 73 4.46 2.45 -11.25
C PRO A 73 5.85 2.50 -10.60
N THR A 74 6.89 2.46 -11.42
CA THR A 74 8.27 2.57 -10.96
C THR A 74 8.46 3.91 -10.24
N PRO A 75 9.00 3.94 -9.00
CA PRO A 75 9.31 5.19 -8.34
C PRO A 75 10.23 6.06 -9.21
N ALA A 76 9.87 7.34 -9.33
CA ALA A 76 10.64 8.34 -10.06
C ALA A 76 11.23 9.34 -9.08
N ILE A 77 12.43 9.85 -9.39
CA ILE A 77 13.08 10.90 -8.62
C ILE A 77 12.33 12.22 -8.87
N VAL A 78 11.97 12.89 -7.78
CA VAL A 78 11.47 14.27 -7.78
C VAL A 78 12.70 15.18 -7.69
N ALA A 79 13.00 15.89 -8.78
CA ALA A 79 14.24 16.68 -8.91
C ALA A 79 14.41 17.70 -7.77
N ASP A 80 13.34 18.39 -7.38
CA ASP A 80 13.40 19.44 -6.35
C ASP A 80 13.69 18.92 -4.94
N LEU A 81 13.44 17.62 -4.69
CA LEU A 81 13.58 16.99 -3.38
C LEU A 81 14.70 15.94 -3.32
N ASP A 82 15.35 15.67 -4.46
CA ASP A 82 16.35 14.61 -4.65
C ASP A 82 15.94 13.27 -4.00
N THR A 83 14.67 12.88 -4.19
CA THR A 83 14.11 11.68 -3.56
C THR A 83 13.06 11.01 -4.43
N ASN A 84 12.79 9.73 -4.16
CA ASN A 84 11.75 8.98 -4.87
C ASN A 84 10.35 9.49 -4.49
N ASN A 85 9.46 9.61 -5.47
CA ASN A 85 8.06 9.98 -5.27
C ASN A 85 7.20 8.87 -4.63
N ALA A 86 7.76 7.67 -4.48
CA ALA A 86 7.10 6.51 -3.91
C ALA A 86 8.13 5.55 -3.31
N ILE A 87 7.67 4.71 -2.38
CA ILE A 87 8.46 3.60 -1.84
C ILE A 87 7.55 2.41 -1.57
N VAL A 88 8.07 1.18 -1.69
CA VAL A 88 7.30 -0.06 -1.59
C VAL A 88 8.04 -1.05 -0.70
N TYR A 89 7.32 -1.67 0.22
CA TYR A 89 7.82 -2.58 1.24
C TYR A 89 7.02 -3.90 1.26
N PRO A 90 7.69 -5.04 1.52
CA PRO A 90 6.99 -6.23 1.97
C PRO A 90 6.53 -6.01 3.42
N VAL A 91 5.26 -6.29 3.71
CA VAL A 91 4.67 -6.14 5.04
C VAL A 91 4.00 -7.46 5.42
N SER A 92 4.30 -7.93 6.62
CA SER A 92 3.67 -9.12 7.19
C SER A 92 3.40 -8.93 8.67
N SER A 93 2.41 -9.65 9.19
CA SER A 93 2.10 -9.69 10.62
C SER A 93 1.57 -11.05 10.99
N LYS A 94 2.08 -11.61 12.10
CA LYS A 94 1.59 -12.82 12.74
C LYS A 94 0.48 -12.48 13.74
N VAL A 95 -0.22 -13.49 14.26
CA VAL A 95 -1.19 -13.32 15.37
C VAL A 95 -0.57 -12.70 16.63
N SER A 96 0.74 -12.85 16.82
CA SER A 96 1.52 -12.18 17.87
C SER A 96 1.83 -10.71 17.58
N ILE A 97 1.34 -10.14 16.47
CA ILE A 97 1.61 -8.78 15.97
C ILE A 97 3.08 -8.59 15.55
N MET A 98 3.89 -9.65 15.61
CA MET A 98 5.27 -9.61 15.14
C MET A 98 5.34 -9.80 13.62
N PRO A 99 6.27 -9.14 12.92
CA PRO A 99 6.52 -9.42 11.52
C PRO A 99 7.04 -10.85 11.34
N LEU A 100 6.95 -11.38 10.12
CA LEU A 100 7.71 -12.56 9.72
C LEU A 100 9.20 -12.24 9.75
N GLU A 101 10.00 -13.26 10.08
CA GLU A 101 11.45 -13.17 9.91
C GLU A 101 11.80 -13.17 8.42
N ALA A 102 12.93 -12.56 8.06
CA ALA A 102 13.38 -12.48 6.66
C ALA A 102 13.58 -13.85 5.99
N LYS A 103 13.80 -14.92 6.77
CA LYS A 103 13.93 -16.30 6.25
C LYS A 103 12.59 -16.97 5.93
N GLU A 104 11.47 -16.43 6.42
CA GLU A 104 10.13 -17.02 6.29
C GLU A 104 9.41 -16.58 5.00
N PHE A 105 10.01 -15.68 4.22
CA PHE A 105 9.50 -15.24 2.93
C PHE A 105 10.64 -14.94 1.95
N ASP A 106 10.31 -14.87 0.66
CA ASP A 106 11.12 -14.22 -0.37
C ASP A 106 10.46 -12.92 -0.79
N TYR A 107 11.27 -11.92 -1.12
CA TYR A 107 10.82 -10.68 -1.73
C TYR A 107 11.75 -10.29 -2.88
N THR A 108 11.17 -10.12 -4.06
CA THR A 108 11.91 -9.78 -5.27
C THR A 108 11.26 -8.60 -5.99
N THR A 109 12.08 -7.87 -6.74
CA THR A 109 11.65 -6.70 -7.51
C THR A 109 12.22 -6.78 -8.92
N SER A 110 11.39 -6.60 -9.93
CA SER A 110 11.82 -6.55 -11.33
C SER A 110 11.17 -5.38 -12.06
N LYS A 111 11.94 -4.66 -12.88
CA LYS A 111 11.40 -3.58 -13.71
C LYS A 111 10.77 -4.17 -14.97
N TYR A 112 9.58 -3.68 -15.31
CA TYR A 112 8.82 -4.04 -16.52
C TYR A 112 8.24 -2.77 -17.15
N GLY A 113 8.98 -2.18 -18.10
CA GLY A 113 8.64 -0.90 -18.71
C GLY A 113 8.55 0.24 -17.68
N THR A 114 7.41 0.90 -17.60
CA THR A 114 7.11 1.98 -16.64
C THR A 114 6.67 1.49 -15.25
N ASN A 115 6.65 0.17 -15.03
CA ASN A 115 6.22 -0.44 -13.78
C ASN A 115 7.35 -1.25 -13.15
N THR A 116 7.27 -1.42 -11.84
CA THR A 116 8.02 -2.41 -11.08
C THR A 116 7.04 -3.50 -10.63
N ILE A 117 7.43 -4.75 -10.83
CA ILE A 117 6.74 -5.93 -10.31
C ILE A 117 7.41 -6.30 -9.00
N PHE A 118 6.61 -6.36 -7.94
CA PHE A 118 7.01 -6.73 -6.59
C PHE A 118 6.39 -8.08 -6.29
N THR A 119 7.21 -9.09 -6.01
CA THR A 119 6.75 -10.44 -5.71
C THR A 119 7.18 -10.81 -4.30
N MET A 120 6.21 -11.16 -3.45
CA MET A 120 6.43 -11.63 -2.10
C MET A 120 5.87 -13.05 -1.96
N THR A 121 6.71 -14.02 -1.60
CA THR A 121 6.34 -15.45 -1.52
C THR A 121 6.57 -15.98 -0.12
N LEU A 122 5.56 -16.61 0.48
CA LEU A 122 5.66 -17.24 1.80
C LEU A 122 6.46 -18.54 1.68
N LYS A 123 7.43 -18.74 2.58
CA LYS A 123 8.19 -20.00 2.71
C LYS A 123 7.68 -20.86 3.86
N ASN A 124 7.28 -20.21 4.96
CA ASN A 124 6.81 -20.91 6.15
C ASN A 124 5.28 -21.07 6.10
N SER A 125 4.79 -22.22 5.61
CA SER A 125 3.36 -22.53 5.57
C SER A 125 2.71 -22.61 6.95
N ALA A 126 3.51 -22.87 8.00
CA ALA A 126 3.04 -22.90 9.38
C ALA A 126 2.95 -21.49 10.02
N ALA A 127 3.25 -20.42 9.27
CA ALA A 127 3.10 -19.06 9.77
C ALA A 127 1.63 -18.73 10.09
N GLU A 128 1.38 -18.26 11.32
CA GLU A 128 0.06 -17.82 11.77
C GLU A 128 -0.20 -16.38 11.32
N LEU A 129 -0.54 -16.19 10.04
CA LEU A 129 -0.63 -14.88 9.40
C LEU A 129 -1.91 -14.11 9.78
N LEU A 130 -1.77 -12.85 10.18
CA LEU A 130 -2.86 -11.86 10.15
C LEU A 130 -2.85 -11.04 8.86
N ALA A 131 -1.66 -10.73 8.33
CA ALA A 131 -1.51 -9.99 7.09
C ALA A 131 -0.25 -10.42 6.35
N PHE A 132 -0.33 -10.44 5.02
CA PHE A 132 0.80 -10.69 4.13
C PHE A 132 0.58 -9.89 2.84
N ALA A 133 1.37 -8.84 2.64
CA ALA A 133 1.08 -7.81 1.65
C ALA A 133 2.34 -7.12 1.11
N VAL A 134 2.21 -6.57 -0.09
CA VAL A 134 3.11 -5.54 -0.61
C VAL A 134 2.42 -4.20 -0.41
N TRP A 135 3.05 -3.32 0.37
CA TRP A 135 2.52 -1.99 0.71
C TRP A 135 3.43 -0.89 0.22
N GLY A 136 2.85 0.14 -0.40
CA GLY A 136 3.57 1.28 -0.93
C GLY A 136 3.02 2.61 -0.47
N ARG A 137 3.92 3.59 -0.34
CA ARG A 137 3.61 5.02 -0.18
C ARG A 137 3.73 5.74 -1.50
N ARG A 138 2.85 6.72 -1.71
CA ARG A 138 2.88 7.67 -2.83
C ARG A 138 2.93 9.08 -2.27
N PHE A 139 4.13 9.63 -2.16
CA PHE A 139 4.33 10.94 -1.52
C PHE A 139 3.72 12.09 -2.34
N ALA A 140 3.65 11.94 -3.67
CA ALA A 140 3.07 12.95 -4.57
C ALA A 140 1.57 13.21 -4.35
N THR A 141 0.88 12.35 -3.60
CA THR A 141 -0.55 12.49 -3.29
C THR A 141 -0.82 12.71 -1.81
N ASP A 142 0.21 12.98 -1.01
CA ASP A 142 0.04 13.36 0.39
C ASP A 142 -0.64 14.74 0.47
N GLY A 143 -1.57 14.92 1.42
CA GLY A 143 -2.36 16.15 1.57
C GLY A 143 -3.55 16.30 0.61
N GLN A 144 -3.75 15.37 -0.33
CA GLN A 144 -4.94 15.36 -1.19
C GLN A 144 -6.19 14.88 -0.44
N VAL A 145 -7.38 15.12 -1.01
CA VAL A 145 -8.64 14.64 -0.45
C VAL A 145 -8.61 13.10 -0.39
N GLU A 146 -9.12 12.52 0.71
CA GLU A 146 -9.23 11.07 0.82
C GLU A 146 -10.20 10.49 -0.21
N ASP A 147 -9.87 9.30 -0.72
CA ASP A 147 -10.76 8.61 -1.62
C ASP A 147 -11.99 8.11 -0.85
N PRO A 148 -13.18 8.11 -1.49
CA PRO A 148 -14.39 7.64 -0.84
C PRO A 148 -14.27 6.17 -0.43
N ALA A 149 -14.99 5.80 0.63
CA ALA A 149 -15.09 4.41 1.03
C ALA A 149 -15.64 3.56 -0.13
N LEU A 150 -14.98 2.43 -0.40
CA LEU A 150 -15.43 1.47 -1.40
C LEU A 150 -16.82 0.95 -0.99
N THR A 151 -17.75 0.86 -1.92
CA THR A 151 -19.07 0.27 -1.63
C THR A 151 -18.95 -1.26 -1.56
N ASP A 152 -19.78 -1.92 -0.75
CA ASP A 152 -19.78 -3.40 -0.66
C ASP A 152 -20.42 -4.07 -1.88
N ALA A 153 -21.07 -3.27 -2.76
CA ALA A 153 -21.73 -3.75 -3.97
C ALA A 153 -20.75 -4.04 -5.12
N GLU A 154 -19.53 -3.50 -5.09
CA GLU A 154 -18.51 -3.68 -6.14
C GLU A 154 -17.63 -4.92 -5.93
N GLY A 155 -18.29 -6.03 -5.57
CA GLY A 155 -17.85 -7.37 -5.92
C GLY A 155 -16.72 -7.94 -5.05
N ASP A 156 -17.12 -8.85 -4.18
CA ASP A 156 -16.38 -10.10 -4.00
C ASP A 156 -16.25 -10.73 -5.40
N VAL A 157 -15.20 -10.36 -6.15
CA VAL A 157 -14.99 -10.83 -7.52
C VAL A 157 -14.65 -12.31 -7.39
N THR A 158 -15.65 -13.16 -7.52
CA THR A 158 -15.46 -14.61 -7.61
C THR A 158 -14.50 -14.84 -8.77
N PRO A 159 -13.37 -15.53 -8.59
CA PRO A 159 -12.44 -15.78 -9.67
C PRO A 159 -13.20 -16.53 -10.77
N VAL A 160 -13.35 -15.88 -11.93
CA VAL A 160 -13.91 -16.51 -13.13
C VAL A 160 -12.97 -17.65 -13.50
N SER A 161 -13.38 -18.87 -13.15
CA SER A 161 -12.74 -20.09 -13.63
C SER A 161 -12.93 -20.10 -15.14
N THR A 162 -11.89 -19.70 -15.87
CA THR A 162 -11.92 -19.65 -17.33
C THR A 162 -11.76 -21.09 -17.83
N THR A 163 -12.88 -21.79 -17.99
CA THR A 163 -12.91 -23.01 -18.79
C THR A 163 -12.64 -22.60 -20.24
N ALA A 164 -11.52 -23.10 -20.78
CA ALA A 164 -11.15 -22.91 -22.17
C ALA A 164 -12.25 -23.45 -23.10
N GLY A 165 -12.84 -22.56 -23.90
CA GLY A 165 -13.82 -22.85 -24.95
C GLY A 165 -13.94 -21.64 -25.88
N PRO A 166 -14.12 -21.85 -27.20
CA PRO A 166 -13.47 -21.03 -28.21
C PRO A 166 -14.11 -19.66 -28.45
N SER A 167 -13.23 -18.73 -28.78
CA SER A 167 -13.44 -17.36 -29.27
C SER A 167 -14.78 -17.11 -29.95
N THR A 168 -15.53 -16.16 -29.41
CA THR A 168 -16.41 -15.32 -30.22
C THR A 168 -16.12 -13.86 -29.89
N VAL A 169 -15.47 -13.19 -30.83
CA VAL A 169 -15.16 -11.77 -30.80
C VAL A 169 -16.47 -11.00 -30.81
N SER A 170 -16.71 -10.16 -29.80
CA SER A 170 -17.73 -9.12 -29.84
C SER A 170 -17.08 -7.81 -29.43
N THR A 171 -16.62 -7.08 -30.45
CA THR A 171 -16.13 -5.71 -30.37
C THR A 171 -17.29 -4.81 -29.99
N THR A 172 -17.29 -4.26 -28.77
CA THR A 172 -18.17 -3.15 -28.39
C THR A 172 -17.33 -1.90 -28.23
N THR A 173 -17.33 -1.07 -29.28
CA THR A 173 -16.74 0.27 -29.29
C THR A 173 -17.72 1.22 -28.58
N VAL A 174 -17.35 1.74 -27.41
CA VAL A 174 -18.04 2.85 -26.77
C VAL A 174 -17.13 4.07 -26.85
N SER A 175 -17.39 4.91 -27.85
CA SER A 175 -16.80 6.25 -27.97
C SER A 175 -17.63 7.22 -27.15
N THR A 176 -17.02 7.86 -26.14
CA THR A 176 -17.62 9.03 -25.48
C THR A 176 -16.74 10.24 -25.77
N THR A 177 -17.22 11.11 -26.65
CA THR A 177 -16.67 12.44 -26.92
C THR A 177 -17.08 13.36 -25.77
N THR A 178 -16.10 13.92 -25.06
CA THR A 178 -16.33 15.07 -24.18
C THR A 178 -15.47 16.22 -24.69
N GLU A 179 -16.14 17.22 -25.24
CA GLU A 179 -15.57 18.51 -25.62
C GLU A 179 -15.16 19.26 -24.34
N ILE A 180 -13.92 19.75 -24.29
CA ILE A 180 -13.46 20.70 -23.27
C ILE A 180 -13.33 22.07 -23.94
N PRO A 181 -14.00 23.12 -23.42
CA PRO A 181 -13.84 24.48 -23.93
C PRO A 181 -12.45 25.02 -23.59
N THR A 182 -11.85 25.68 -24.58
CA THR A 182 -10.63 26.48 -24.43
C THR A 182 -10.93 27.72 -23.59
N THR A 183 -10.14 28.00 -22.56
CA THR A 183 -10.05 29.35 -21.97
C THR A 183 -8.61 29.66 -21.60
N GLN A 184 -8.15 30.81 -22.07
CA GLN A 184 -6.80 31.32 -21.98
C GLN A 184 -6.45 31.87 -20.59
N ALA A 185 -5.16 31.70 -20.27
CA ALA A 185 -4.24 32.40 -19.37
C ALA A 185 -4.76 33.53 -18.44
N SER A 186 -4.31 33.46 -17.18
CA SER A 186 -3.85 34.65 -16.46
C SER A 186 -2.69 34.28 -15.53
N THR A 187 -1.59 35.00 -15.70
CA THR A 187 -0.36 34.98 -14.91
C THR A 187 -0.54 35.81 -13.64
N THR A 188 -0.29 35.24 -12.46
CA THR A 188 0.15 36.02 -11.30
C THR A 188 1.09 35.17 -10.46
N ALA A 189 2.37 35.54 -10.48
CA ALA A 189 3.40 34.96 -9.63
C ALA A 189 3.29 35.60 -8.24
N GLU A 190 3.17 34.78 -7.20
CA GLU A 190 3.30 35.21 -5.80
C GLU A 190 4.60 34.63 -5.22
N PRO A 191 5.43 35.43 -4.53
CA PRO A 191 6.73 34.98 -4.03
C PRO A 191 6.64 34.48 -2.59
N GLY A 192 7.44 33.45 -2.27
CA GLY A 192 8.04 33.35 -0.93
C GLY A 192 7.78 32.07 -0.16
N ALA A 193 8.54 31.01 -0.45
CA ALA A 193 8.75 29.89 0.48
C ALA A 193 10.22 29.44 0.58
N SER A 194 11.18 30.32 0.22
CA SER A 194 12.62 29.98 0.16
C SER A 194 13.50 30.68 1.22
N ALA A 195 12.92 31.50 2.11
CA ALA A 195 13.69 32.18 3.16
C ALA A 195 13.78 31.38 4.48
N VAL A 196 12.80 30.51 4.76
CA VAL A 196 12.69 29.83 6.07
C VAL A 196 13.74 28.72 6.23
N HIS A 197 14.13 28.05 5.13
CA HIS A 197 15.12 26.99 5.18
C HIS A 197 16.57 27.49 5.29
N LEU A 198 16.87 28.70 4.81
CA LEU A 198 18.21 29.28 4.89
C LEU A 198 18.52 29.81 6.31
N LEU A 199 17.54 30.42 6.98
CA LEU A 199 17.70 30.94 8.35
C LEU A 199 17.96 29.84 9.38
N SER A 200 17.35 28.66 9.22
CA SER A 200 17.55 27.51 10.12
C SER A 200 18.99 26.97 10.09
N ARG A 201 19.63 26.93 8.91
CA ARG A 201 21.00 26.42 8.78
C ARG A 201 22.07 27.37 9.34
N VAL A 202 21.85 28.69 9.23
CA VAL A 202 22.78 29.70 9.75
C VAL A 202 22.73 29.75 11.29
N LEU A 203 21.53 29.62 11.89
CA LEU A 203 21.36 29.61 13.35
C LEU A 203 22.00 28.38 14.01
N PHE A 204 21.91 27.20 13.39
CA PHE A 204 22.52 25.98 13.93
C PHE A 204 24.06 26.01 13.89
N ALA A 205 24.64 26.57 12.83
CA ALA A 205 26.10 26.71 12.72
C ALA A 205 26.67 27.71 13.73
N ALA A 206 25.96 28.81 13.99
CA ALA A 206 26.38 29.81 14.98
C ALA A 206 26.31 29.26 16.42
N MET A 207 25.29 28.44 16.74
CA MET A 207 25.14 27.84 18.08
C MET A 207 26.24 26.82 18.39
N LEU A 208 26.66 26.01 17.41
CA LEU A 208 27.78 25.08 17.55
C LEU A 208 29.12 25.80 17.74
N ALA A 209 29.34 26.91 17.04
CA ALA A 209 30.56 27.70 17.20
C ALA A 209 30.66 28.35 18.59
N LEU A 210 29.53 28.83 19.16
CA LEU A 210 29.49 29.38 20.51
C LEU A 210 29.73 28.33 21.61
N LEU A 211 29.21 27.11 21.43
CA LEU A 211 29.43 26.00 22.39
C LEU A 211 30.88 25.49 22.38
N CYS A 212 31.58 25.56 21.24
CA CYS A 212 32.99 25.20 21.16
C CYS A 212 33.92 26.27 21.77
N TYR A 213 33.52 27.54 21.80
CA TYR A 213 34.34 28.63 22.35
C TYR A 213 34.26 28.75 23.87
N SER A 214 33.22 28.21 24.52
CA SER A 214 33.05 28.29 25.98
C SER A 214 33.73 27.17 26.77
N GLN A 215 34.59 26.37 26.12
CA GLN A 215 35.34 25.25 26.73
C GLN A 215 36.86 25.50 26.75
N PHE A 216 37.30 26.74 26.48
CA PHE A 216 38.67 27.21 26.60
C PHE A 216 38.74 28.47 27.47
#